data_AF-A0A3R9ZBI8-F1
#
_entry.id   AF-A0A3R9ZBI8-F1
#
_cell.length_a   1.000
_cell.length_b   1.000
_cell.length_c   1.000
_cell.angle_alpha   90.00
_cell.angle_beta   90.00
_cell.angle_gamma   90.00
#
_symmetry.space_group_name_H-M   'P 1'
#
loop_
_entity.id
_entity.type
_entity.pdbx_description
1 polymer ?
#
loop_
_entity_poly.entity_id
_entity_poly.type
_entity_poly.pdbx_seq_one_letter_code
_entity_poly.pdbx_strand_id
1 'polypeptide(L)' 'MTAVLLPEARDRLYAECARAISEAGAERESLFLARLALLLFEQVGDEARCRAALAHALDELPMPSLSAPPADQPAS' A
#
# COMPACT_ATOMS: atom_id res chain seq x y z
N MET A 1 16.30 -18.79 5.94
CA MET A 1 16.40 -18.63 4.47
C MET A 1 15.43 -17.54 4.06
N THR A 2 15.93 -16.37 3.67
CA THR A 2 15.09 -15.30 3.10
C THR A 2 14.75 -15.71 1.67
N ALA A 3 13.55 -16.25 1.46
CA ALA A 3 13.10 -16.58 0.11
C ALA A 3 12.88 -15.27 -0.66
N VAL A 4 13.67 -15.05 -1.70
CA VAL A 4 13.50 -13.91 -2.61
C VAL A 4 12.38 -14.28 -3.59
N LEU A 5 11.34 -13.45 -3.65
CA LEU A 5 10.29 -13.59 -4.67
C LEU A 5 10.89 -13.33 -6.06
N LEU A 6 10.61 -14.23 -7.00
CA LEU A 6 10.91 -13.99 -8.40
C LEU A 6 10.12 -12.77 -8.89
N PRO A 7 10.66 -11.94 -9.80
CA PRO A 7 9.99 -10.74 -10.30
C PRO A 7 8.57 -11.04 -10.81
N GLU A 8 8.37 -12.12 -11.56
CA GLU A 8 7.08 -12.49 -12.13
C GLU A 8 6.08 -12.90 -11.04
N ALA A 9 6.56 -13.54 -9.97
CA ALA A 9 5.72 -13.90 -8.83
C ALA A 9 5.31 -12.65 -8.04
N ARG A 10 6.24 -11.69 -7.88
CA ARG A 10 5.97 -10.39 -7.25
C ARG A 10 4.90 -9.62 -8.02
N ASP A 11 5.01 -9.56 -9.35
CA ASP A 11 4.08 -8.81 -10.19
C ASP A 11 2.67 -9.43 -10.17
N ARG A 12 2.57 -10.76 -10.16
CA ARG A 12 1.29 -11.47 -9.99
C ARG A 12 0.65 -11.18 -8.63
N LEU A 13 1.43 -11.28 -7.55
CA LEU A 13 0.95 -10.97 -6.20
C LEU A 13 0.50 -9.51 -6.07
N TYR A 14 1.19 -8.59 -6.72
CA TYR A 14 0.79 -7.18 -6.78
C TYR A 14 -0.57 -7.02 -7.48
N ALA A 15 -0.75 -7.66 -8.65
CA ALA A 15 -2.03 -7.63 -9.37
C ALA A 15 -3.18 -8.23 -8.56
N GLU A 16 -2.93 -9.34 -7.87
CA GLU A 16 -3.90 -9.97 -6.97
C GLU A 16 -4.24 -9.08 -5.77
N CYS A 17 -3.25 -8.42 -5.17
CA CYS A 17 -3.48 -7.44 -4.09
C CYS A 17 -4.35 -6.27 -4.56
N ALA A 18 -4.03 -5.67 -5.71
CA ALA A 18 -4.79 -4.55 -6.28
C ALA A 18 -6.25 -4.93 -6.57
N ARG A 19 -6.46 -6.15 -7.08
CA ARG A 19 -7.80 -6.71 -7.28
C ARG A 19 -8.53 -6.91 -5.95
N ALA A 20 -7.89 -7.50 -4.95
CA ALA A 20 -8.51 -7.73 -3.65
C ALA A 20 -8.88 -6.42 -2.92
N ILE A 21 -8.04 -5.38 -3.04
CA ILE A 21 -8.34 -4.03 -2.55
C ILE A 21 -9.60 -3.48 -3.24
N SER A 22 -9.65 -3.58 -4.57
CA SER A 22 -10.81 -3.14 -5.36
C SER A 22 -12.09 -3.89 -4.97
N GLU A 23 -12.00 -5.20 -4.72
CA GLU A 23 -13.11 -6.04 -4.27
C GLU A 23 -13.55 -5.73 -2.82
N ALA A 24 -12.63 -5.31 -1.95
CA ALA A 24 -12.96 -4.84 -0.61
C ALA A 24 -13.79 -3.55 -0.66
N GLY A 25 -13.46 -2.65 -1.59
CA GLY A 25 -14.12 -1.36 -1.79
C GLY A 25 -13.67 -0.31 -0.78
N ALA A 26 -13.86 0.97 -1.14
CA ALA A 26 -13.30 2.12 -0.41
C ALA A 26 -13.61 2.15 1.10
N GLU A 27 -14.85 1.81 1.48
CA GLU A 27 -15.29 1.80 2.90
C GLU A 27 -14.53 0.78 3.77
N ARG A 28 -14.03 -0.31 3.16
CA ARG A 28 -13.38 -1.42 3.88
C ARG A 28 -11.91 -1.58 3.54
N GLU A 29 -11.39 -0.77 2.62
CA GLU A 29 -10.01 -0.84 2.14
C GLU A 29 -9.01 -0.79 3.30
N SER A 30 -9.11 0.21 4.17
CA SER A 30 -8.22 0.35 5.33
C SER A 30 -8.25 -0.86 6.26
N LEU A 31 -9.45 -1.43 6.49
CA LEU A 31 -9.61 -2.63 7.32
C LEU A 31 -9.00 -3.86 6.64
N PHE A 32 -9.21 -4.02 5.34
CA PHE A 32 -8.63 -5.10 4.55
C PHE A 32 -7.10 -5.03 4.58
N LEU A 33 -6.52 -3.86 4.32
CA LEU A 33 -5.07 -3.65 4.32
C LEU A 33 -4.46 -3.92 5.70
N ALA A 34 -5.08 -3.42 6.78
CA ALA A 34 -4.63 -3.69 8.14
C ALA A 34 -4.64 -5.20 8.46
N ARG A 35 -5.71 -5.91 8.05
CA ARG A 35 -5.82 -7.36 8.24
C ARG A 35 -4.80 -8.13 7.41
N LEU A 36 -4.59 -7.76 6.14
CA LEU A 36 -3.60 -8.38 5.27
C LEU A 36 -2.18 -8.21 5.84
N ALA A 37 -1.85 -6.99 6.27
CA ALA A 37 -0.56 -6.69 6.90
C ALA A 37 -0.34 -7.52 8.17
N LEU A 38 -1.34 -7.63 9.05
CA LEU A 38 -1.27 -8.45 10.25
C LEU A 38 -0.94 -9.92 9.93
N LEU A 39 -1.68 -10.52 9.00
CA LEU A 39 -1.45 -11.92 8.60
C LEU A 39 -0.04 -12.12 8.03
N LEU A 40 0.47 -11.17 7.26
CA LEU A 40 1.83 -11.23 6.73
C LEU A 40 2.88 -11.06 7.83
N PHE A 41 2.66 -10.16 8.80
CA PHE A 41 3.57 -9.99 9.94
C PHE A 41 3.67 -11.25 10.80
N GLU A 42 2.56 -11.99 10.96
CA GLU A 42 2.57 -13.30 11.63
C GLU A 42 3.45 -14.32 10.88
N GLN A 43 3.45 -14.29 9.54
CA GLN A 43 4.35 -15.14 8.74
C GLN A 43 5.82 -14.71 8.82
N VAL A 44 6.08 -13.40 8.97
CA VAL A 44 7.44 -12.85 9.09
C VAL A 44 8.04 -13.16 10.46
N GLY A 45 7.25 -13.02 11.54
CA GLY A 45 7.64 -13.34 12.91
C GLY A 45 8.75 -12.46 13.51
N ASP A 46 9.13 -11.36 12.85
CA ASP A 46 10.21 -10.47 13.26
C ASP A 46 9.74 -9.02 13.28
N GLU A 47 9.54 -8.50 14.50
CA GLU A 47 9.02 -7.17 14.76
C GLU A 47 9.91 -6.05 14.20
N ALA A 48 11.24 -6.21 14.26
CA ALA A 48 12.17 -5.21 13.74
C ALA A 48 12.08 -5.11 12.21
N ARG A 49 11.98 -6.26 11.54
CA ARG A 49 11.75 -6.32 10.08
C ARG A 49 10.40 -5.76 9.69
N CYS A 50 9.34 -6.04 10.45
CA CYS A 50 8.01 -5.46 10.21
C CYS A 50 8.01 -3.93 10.35
N ARG A 51 8.67 -3.39 11.40
CA ARG A 51 8.83 -1.94 11.56
C ARG A 51 9.60 -1.30 10.41
N ALA A 52 10.69 -1.93 9.96
CA ALA A 52 11.47 -1.43 8.84
C ALA A 52 10.65 -1.39 7.54
N ALA A 53 9.83 -2.43 7.29
CA ALA A 53 8.94 -2.48 6.14
C ALA A 53 7.86 -1.37 6.19
N LEU A 54 7.27 -1.12 7.36
CA LEU A 54 6.32 -0.02 7.54
C LEU A 54 6.95 1.34 7.25
N ALA A 55 8.14 1.60 7.79
CA ALA A 55 8.86 2.85 7.53
C ALA A 55 9.17 3.03 6.04
N HIS A 56 9.65 1.97 5.37
CA HIS A 56 9.93 2.00 3.93
C HIS A 56 8.64 2.23 3.10
N ALA A 57 7.53 1.62 3.49
CA ALA A 57 6.26 1.82 2.77
C ALA A 57 5.75 3.26 2.93
N LEU A 58 5.93 3.88 4.10
CA LEU A 58 5.55 5.27 4.35
C LEU A 58 6.44 6.27 3.57
N ASP A 59 7.73 5.99 3.46
CA ASP A 59 8.68 6.86 2.73
C ASP A 59 8.39 6.89 1.22
N GLU A 60 8.00 5.75 0.64
CA GLU A 60 7.69 5.61 -0.78
C GLU A 60 6.27 6.11 -1.16
N LEU A 61 5.44 6.49 -0.18
CA LEU A 61 4.12 7.06 -0.48
C LEU A 61 4.30 8.49 -1.02
N PRO A 62 3.96 8.77 -2.29
CA PRO A 62 4.03 10.13 -2.79
C PRO A 62 3.06 11.00 -2.00
N MET A 63 3.57 12.04 -1.32
CA MET A 63 2.69 13.04 -0.72
C MET A 63 1.84 13.66 -1.83
N PRO A 64 0.51 13.80 -1.64
CA PRO A 64 -0.30 14.57 -2.57
C PRO A 64 0.26 15.99 -2.58
N SER A 65 0.88 16.38 -3.70
CA SER A 65 1.24 17.77 -3.94
C SER A 65 -0.04 18.57 -4.12
N LEU A 66 -0.54 19.16 -3.04
CA LEU A 66 -1.57 20.20 -3.09
C LEU A 66 -0.95 21.48 -3.66
N SER A 67 -0.79 21.54 -4.98
CA SER A 67 -0.42 22.76 -5.69
C SER A 67 -1.19 22.83 -7.00
N ALA A 68 -2.50 23.02 -6.88
CA ALA A 68 -3.28 23.71 -7.89
C ALA A 68 -4.00 24.86 -7.18
N PRO A 69 -3.66 26.14 -7.43
CA PRO A 69 -4.52 27.23 -6.99
C PRO A 69 -5.89 27.06 -7.64
N PRO A 70 -6.99 27.47 -6.97
CA PRO A 70 -8.30 27.48 -7.61
C PRO A 70 -8.17 28.30 -8.90
N ALA A 71 -8.55 27.70 -10.03
CA ALA A 71 -8.68 28.42 -11.28
C ALA A 71 -9.69 29.54 -11.03
N ASP A 72 -9.16 30.74 -10.84
CA ASP A 72 -9.93 31.94 -10.59
C ASP A 72 -10.89 32.15 -11.75
N GLN A 73 -12.14 32.44 -11.39
CA GLN A 73 -13.23 32.74 -12.31
C GLN A 73 -12.83 33.94 -13.19
N PRO A 74 -13.05 33.90 -14.51
CA PRO A 74 -13.21 35.14 -15.23
C PRO A 74 -14.60 35.69 -14.89
N ALA A 75 -14.59 36.83 -14.23
CA ALA A 75 -15.73 37.69 -13.97
C ALA A 75 -16.31 38.29 -15.26
N SER A 76 -17.64 38.47 -15.23
CA SER A 76 -18.50 39.32 -16.08
C SER A 76 -18.74 38.88 -17.52
#